data_AF-A0AAW9KV36-F1
#
_entry.id   AF-A0AAW9KV36-F1
#
_cell.length_a   1.000
_cell.length_b   1.000
_cell.length_c   1.000
_cell.angle_alpha   90.00
_cell.angle_beta   90.00
_cell.angle_gamma   90.00
#
_symmetry.space_group_name_H-M   'P 1'
#
loop_
_entity.id
_entity.type
_entity.pdbx_description
1 polymer ?
#
loop_
_entity_poly.entity_id
_entity_poly.type
_entity_poly.pdbx_seq_one_letter_code
_entity_poly.pdbx_strand_id
1 'polypeptide(L)'
;MYPGLGHVYLREWLRALLWFGLVITSSTLVIPDTVVPEQPSLDAIVTASQQLPTGAIALLFALTVLSMVDAYWVASRNAHRHDVQNAANCPFCGKELDDDLEFCHWCTSRLDDVPN
;
A
#
# COMPACT_ATOMS: atom_id res chain seq x y z
N MET A 1 7.94 20.59 6.55
CA MET A 1 6.60 19.99 6.56
C MET A 1 5.88 20.46 5.29
N TYR A 2 5.84 19.61 4.27
CA TYR A 2 5.36 19.96 2.93
C TYR A 2 3.82 19.87 2.89
N PRO A 3 3.10 20.95 2.54
CA PRO A 3 1.64 20.93 2.40
C PRO A 3 1.28 20.18 1.11
N GLY A 4 0.90 18.91 1.25
CA GLY A 4 0.56 18.02 0.13
C GLY A 4 0.60 16.55 0.50
N LEU A 5 1.47 16.17 1.44
CA LEU A 5 1.53 14.82 2.03
C LEU A 5 0.19 14.39 2.64
N GLY A 6 -0.55 15.33 3.23
CA GLY A 6 -1.85 15.07 3.85
C GLY A 6 -2.87 14.49 2.87
N HIS A 7 -2.99 15.03 1.65
CA HIS A 7 -4.00 14.57 0.69
C HIS A 7 -3.67 13.21 0.06
N VAL A 8 -2.38 12.93 -0.16
CA VAL A 8 -1.93 11.61 -0.64
C VAL A 8 -2.16 10.55 0.44
N TYR A 9 -1.74 10.86 1.67
CA TYR A 9 -1.95 10.01 2.84
C TYR A 9 -3.45 9.73 3.07
N LEU A 10 -4.30 10.74 2.98
CA LEU A 10 -5.76 10.58 3.08
C LEU A 10 -6.35 9.64 2.02
N ARG A 11 -5.78 9.56 0.81
CA ARG A 11 -6.29 8.70 -0.27
C ARG A 11 -5.84 7.24 -0.11
N GLU A 12 -4.62 7.00 0.38
CA GLU A 12 -4.17 5.66 0.73
C GLU A 12 -4.99 5.08 1.91
N TRP A 13 -5.33 5.92 2.89
CA TRP A 13 -6.15 5.52 4.04
C TRP A 13 -7.56 5.08 3.67
N LEU A 14 -8.17 5.69 2.65
CA LEU A 14 -9.52 5.33 2.21
C LEU A 14 -9.58 3.89 1.67
N ARG A 15 -8.52 3.43 0.99
CA ARG A 15 -8.45 2.05 0.48
C ARG A 15 -8.16 1.05 1.59
N ALA A 16 -7.29 1.39 2.53
CA ALA A 16 -7.07 0.57 3.72
C ALA A 16 -8.36 0.39 4.53
N LEU A 17 -9.12 1.48 4.73
CA LEU A 17 -10.45 1.44 5.35
C LEU A 17 -11.46 0.62 4.54
N LEU A 18 -11.41 0.70 3.20
CA LEU A 18 -12.27 -0.09 2.32
C LEU A 18 -11.96 -1.58 2.44
N TRP A 19 -10.69 -1.98 2.39
CA TRP A 19 -10.27 -3.38 2.58
C TRP A 19 -10.62 -3.89 3.97
N PHE A 20 -10.35 -3.11 5.00
CA PHE A 20 -10.72 -3.45 6.37
C PHE A 20 -12.23 -3.63 6.52
N GLY A 21 -13.02 -2.70 5.97
CA GLY A 21 -14.47 -2.80 5.92
C GLY A 21 -14.95 -4.04 5.16
N LEU A 22 -14.31 -4.38 4.04
CA LEU A 22 -14.61 -5.57 3.24
C LEU A 22 -14.32 -6.86 4.01
N VAL A 23 -13.20 -6.93 4.72
CA VAL A 23 -12.84 -8.07 5.57
C VAL A 23 -13.83 -8.22 6.72
N ILE A 24 -14.16 -7.13 7.42
CA ILE A 24 -15.16 -7.18 8.50
C ILE A 24 -16.53 -7.61 7.95
N THR A 25 -17.01 -6.97 6.89
CA THR A 25 -18.30 -7.29 6.27
C THR A 25 -18.34 -8.73 5.76
N SER A 26 -17.26 -9.20 5.12
CA SER A 26 -17.16 -10.59 4.69
C SER A 26 -17.16 -11.54 5.87
N SER A 27 -16.45 -11.21 6.95
CA SER A 27 -16.39 -12.06 8.14
C SER A 27 -17.75 -12.22 8.81
N THR A 28 -18.56 -11.15 8.92
CA THR A 28 -19.91 -11.21 9.51
C THR A 28 -20.90 -11.96 8.62
N LEU A 29 -20.74 -11.92 7.30
CA LEU A 29 -21.56 -12.70 6.36
C LEU A 29 -21.23 -14.19 6.40
N VAL A 30 -19.99 -14.53 6.72
CA VAL A 30 -19.43 -15.87 6.56
C VAL A 30 -19.38 -16.64 7.88
N ILE A 31 -19.23 -15.97 9.01
CA ILE A 31 -19.16 -16.58 10.34
C ILE A 31 -20.56 -16.49 10.98
N PRO A 32 -21.33 -17.58 11.04
CA PRO A 32 -22.62 -17.57 11.71
C PRO A 32 -22.45 -17.48 13.23
N ASP A 33 -23.39 -16.82 13.93
CA ASP A 33 -23.37 -16.65 15.39
C ASP A 33 -23.30 -17.99 16.17
N THR A 34 -23.61 -19.11 15.50
CA THR A 34 -23.61 -20.45 16.06
C THR A 34 -22.22 -21.02 16.33
N VAL A 35 -21.16 -20.46 15.73
CA VAL A 35 -19.77 -20.95 15.90
C VAL A 35 -18.91 -20.07 16.81
N VAL A 36 -19.48 -19.01 17.40
CA VAL A 36 -18.75 -18.13 18.34
C VAL A 36 -18.80 -18.74 19.74
N PRO A 37 -17.67 -19.19 20.32
CA PRO A 37 -17.68 -19.80 21.64
C PRO A 37 -17.89 -18.75 22.75
N GLU A 38 -18.71 -19.07 23.76
CA GLU A 38 -18.97 -18.19 24.91
C GLU A 38 -17.70 -17.87 25.72
N GLN A 39 -16.69 -18.74 25.64
CA GLN A 39 -15.37 -18.53 26.23
C GLN A 39 -14.30 -18.67 25.16
N PRO A 40 -13.53 -17.60 24.86
CA PRO A 40 -12.46 -17.68 23.87
C PRO A 40 -11.30 -18.52 24.43
N SER A 41 -11.26 -19.81 24.07
CA SER A 41 -10.13 -20.69 24.29
C SER A 41 -9.53 -21.12 22.96
N LEU A 42 -8.23 -21.42 22.95
CA LEU A 42 -7.54 -21.84 21.71
C LEU A 42 -8.19 -23.09 21.12
N ASP A 43 -8.56 -24.06 21.96
CA ASP A 43 -9.26 -25.28 21.54
C ASP A 43 -10.67 -25.00 21.00
N ALA A 44 -11.41 -24.07 21.61
CA ALA A 44 -12.74 -23.69 21.14
C ALA A 44 -12.68 -22.99 19.77
N ILE A 45 -11.67 -22.14 19.54
CA ILE A 45 -11.46 -21.47 18.25
C ILE A 45 -11.08 -22.49 17.16
N VAL A 46 -10.20 -23.45 17.48
CA VAL A 46 -9.80 -24.50 16.53
C VAL A 46 -11.00 -25.38 16.16
N THR A 47 -11.82 -25.77 17.13
CA THR A 47 -13.00 -26.62 16.89
C THR A 47 -14.06 -25.88 16.07
N ALA A 48 -14.30 -24.61 16.36
CA ALA A 48 -15.18 -23.75 15.57
C ALA A 48 -14.68 -23.60 14.12
N SER A 49 -13.36 -23.46 13.94
CA SER A 49 -12.74 -23.30 12.62
C SER A 49 -12.95 -24.51 11.70
N GLN A 50 -13.04 -25.71 12.26
CA GLN A 50 -13.28 -26.95 11.50
C GLN A 50 -14.68 -27.02 10.88
N GLN A 51 -15.63 -26.23 11.38
CA GLN A 51 -17.00 -26.20 10.89
C GLN A 51 -17.20 -25.18 9.76
N LEU A 52 -16.18 -24.34 9.46
CA LEU A 52 -16.30 -23.37 8.38
C LEU A 52 -16.35 -24.09 7.03
N PRO A 53 -17.31 -23.73 6.15
CA PRO A 53 -17.35 -24.28 4.80
C PRO A 53 -16.09 -23.88 4.03
N THR A 54 -15.55 -24.77 3.20
CA THR A 54 -14.32 -24.49 2.43
C THR A 54 -14.43 -23.24 1.56
N GLY A 55 -15.63 -22.91 1.07
CA GLY A 55 -15.89 -21.67 0.34
C GLY A 55 -15.65 -20.39 1.16
N ALA A 56 -15.97 -20.42 2.46
CA ALA A 56 -15.70 -19.30 3.38
C ALA A 56 -14.20 -19.03 3.52
N ILE A 57 -13.43 -20.10 3.74
CA ILE A 57 -11.98 -20.05 3.89
C ILE A 57 -11.35 -19.55 2.59
N ALA A 58 -11.78 -20.07 1.44
CA ALA A 58 -11.30 -19.65 0.14
C ALA A 58 -11.60 -18.16 -0.13
N LEU A 59 -12.79 -17.66 0.21
CA LEU A 59 -13.16 -16.25 0.06
C LEU A 59 -12.30 -15.33 0.93
N LEU A 60 -12.14 -15.66 2.23
CA LEU A 60 -11.32 -14.87 3.16
C LEU A 60 -9.85 -14.86 2.73
N PHE A 61 -9.33 -16.01 2.30
CA PHE A 61 -7.98 -16.12 1.79
C PHE A 61 -7.80 -15.28 0.52
N ALA A 62 -8.72 -15.38 -0.44
CA ALA A 62 -8.69 -14.60 -1.67
C ALA A 62 -8.74 -13.09 -1.38
N LEU A 63 -9.63 -12.64 -0.48
CA LEU A 63 -9.70 -11.23 -0.05
C LEU A 63 -8.38 -10.76 0.57
N THR A 64 -7.78 -11.58 1.41
CA THR A 64 -6.50 -11.25 2.07
C THR A 64 -5.37 -11.12 1.05
N VAL A 65 -5.26 -12.09 0.14
CA VAL A 65 -4.25 -12.04 -0.94
C VAL A 65 -4.47 -10.84 -1.84
N LEU A 66 -5.72 -10.55 -2.20
CA LEU A 66 -6.05 -9.41 -3.07
C LEU A 66 -5.73 -8.07 -2.39
N SER A 67 -5.98 -7.95 -1.09
CA SER A 67 -5.56 -6.80 -0.28
C SER A 67 -4.04 -6.64 -0.25
N MET A 68 -3.29 -7.74 -0.11
CA MET A 68 -1.83 -7.70 -0.11
C MET A 68 -1.27 -7.28 -1.48
N VAL A 69 -1.84 -7.83 -2.56
CA VAL A 69 -1.46 -7.47 -3.94
C VAL A 69 -1.73 -5.98 -4.20
N ASP A 70 -2.87 -5.47 -3.75
CA ASP A 70 -3.20 -4.05 -3.90
C ASP A 70 -2.21 -3.15 -3.16
N ALA A 71 -1.90 -3.47 -1.91
CA ALA A 71 -0.91 -2.74 -1.12
C ALA A 71 0.48 -2.77 -1.79
N TYR A 72 0.88 -3.93 -2.32
CA TYR A 72 2.14 -4.10 -3.05
C TYR A 72 2.17 -3.28 -4.36
N TRP A 73 1.09 -3.26 -5.13
CA TRP A 73 0.98 -2.46 -6.35
C TRP A 73 1.04 -0.96 -6.08
N VAL A 74 0.40 -0.51 -5.00
CA VAL A 74 0.48 0.90 -4.58
C VAL A 74 1.91 1.25 -4.18
N ALA A 75 2.53 0.43 -3.33
CA ALA A 75 3.90 0.65 -2.86
C ALA A 75 4.91 0.66 -4.02
N SER A 76 4.82 -0.31 -4.94
CA SER A 76 5.70 -0.40 -6.11
C SER A 76 5.49 0.77 -7.08
N ARG A 77 4.25 1.20 -7.32
CA ARG A 77 3.97 2.36 -8.18
C ARG A 77 4.50 3.66 -7.58
N ASN A 78 4.40 3.84 -6.27
CA ASN A 78 4.99 5.00 -5.60
C ASN A 78 6.52 4.95 -5.71
N ALA A 79 7.15 3.79 -5.46
CA ALA A 79 8.59 3.62 -5.63
C ALA A 79 9.08 3.96 -7.06
N HIS A 80 8.38 3.49 -8.09
CA HIS A 80 8.71 3.79 -9.49
C HIS A 80 8.57 5.27 -9.85
N ARG A 81 7.61 5.98 -9.25
CA ARG A 81 7.46 7.43 -9.49
C ARG A 81 8.58 8.25 -8.86
N HIS A 82 8.99 7.88 -7.65
CA HIS A 82 10.14 8.49 -7.00
C HIS A 82 11.41 8.27 -7.83
N ASP A 83 11.63 7.05 -8.35
CA ASP A 83 12.77 6.73 -9.20
C ASP A 83 12.81 7.59 -10.48
N VAL A 84 11.68 7.70 -11.20
CA VAL A 84 11.60 8.52 -12.42
C VAL A 84 11.74 10.02 -12.15
N GLN A 85 11.20 10.52 -11.03
CA GLN A 85 11.37 11.93 -10.64
C GLN A 85 12.82 12.26 -10.28
N ASN A 86 13.54 11.31 -9.67
CA ASN A 86 14.93 11.49 -9.27
C ASN A 86 15.93 11.18 -10.39
N ALA A 87 15.48 10.56 -11.49
CA ALA A 87 16.33 10.14 -12.62
C ALA A 87 16.50 11.21 -13.71
N ALA A 88 16.36 12.50 -13.39
CA ALA A 88 16.80 13.54 -14.32
C ALA A 88 18.33 13.44 -14.47
N ASN A 89 18.87 13.63 -15.68
CA ASN A 89 20.32 13.66 -15.88
C ASN A 89 20.77 15.11 -16.09
N CYS A 90 21.87 15.50 -15.46
CA CYS A 90 22.44 16.84 -15.60
C CYS A 90 22.88 17.08 -17.07
N PRO A 91 22.39 18.13 -17.74
CA PRO A 91 22.72 18.39 -19.16
C PRO A 91 24.19 18.78 -19.37
N PHE A 92 24.90 19.19 -18.33
CA PHE A 92 26.31 19.60 -18.40
C PHE A 92 27.29 18.44 -18.20
N CYS A 93 26.99 17.49 -17.31
CA CYS A 93 27.92 16.41 -16.95
C CYS A 93 27.39 14.98 -17.12
N GLY A 94 26.11 14.84 -17.48
CA GLY A 94 25.46 13.56 -17.81
C GLY A 94 25.21 12.61 -16.64
N LYS A 95 25.47 13.04 -15.39
CA LYS A 95 25.19 12.24 -14.19
C LYS A 95 23.79 12.49 -13.67
N GLU A 96 23.29 11.51 -12.91
CA GLU A 96 22.00 11.56 -12.24
C GLU A 96 21.91 12.80 -11.34
N LEU A 97 20.82 13.54 -11.53
CA LEU A 97 20.53 14.83 -10.96
C LEU A 97 19.21 14.70 -10.20
N ASP A 98 19.26 15.07 -8.94
CA ASP A 98 18.08 15.19 -8.10
C ASP A 98 17.34 16.50 -8.46
N ASP A 99 16.11 16.36 -8.93
CA ASP A 99 15.25 17.46 -9.45
C ASP A 99 14.81 18.42 -8.33
N ASP A 100 15.05 18.08 -7.06
CA ASP A 100 14.81 18.97 -5.92
C ASP A 100 15.92 20.03 -5.73
N LEU A 101 17.02 19.97 -6.48
CA LEU A 101 18.13 20.93 -6.40
C LEU A 101 18.24 21.83 -7.63
N GLU A 102 18.43 23.14 -7.41
CA GLU A 102 18.68 24.14 -8.46
C GLU A 102 20.11 24.08 -9.04
N PHE A 103 20.96 23.22 -8.49
CA PHE A 103 22.34 23.02 -8.92
C PHE A 103 22.69 21.53 -8.94
N CYS A 104 23.61 21.15 -9.82
CA CYS A 104 24.10 19.78 -9.87
C CYS A 104 25.14 19.54 -8.76
N HIS A 105 24.87 18.62 -7.82
CA HIS A 105 25.83 18.29 -6.75
C HIS A 105 27.14 17.66 -7.23
N TRP A 106 27.20 17.17 -8.47
CA TRP A 106 28.38 16.51 -9.02
C TRP A 106 29.42 17.45 -9.64
N CYS A 107 28.96 18.40 -10.45
CA CYS A 107 29.82 19.35 -11.17
C CYS A 107 29.62 20.79 -10.72
N THR A 108 28.69 21.02 -9.79
CA THR A 108 28.40 22.34 -9.20
C THR A 108 27.91 23.35 -10.24
N SER A 109 27.40 22.89 -11.39
CA SER A 109 26.74 23.74 -12.39
C SER A 109 25.33 24.11 -11.92
N ARG A 110 24.90 25.36 -12.16
CA ARG A 110 23.50 25.77 -11.98
C ARG A 110 22.65 25.25 -13.15
N LEU A 111 21.39 24.95 -12.88
CA LEU A 111 20.48 24.37 -13.87
C LEU A 111 19.61 25.41 -14.56
N ASP A 112 19.46 26.58 -13.95
CA ASP A 112 18.74 27.75 -14.47
C ASP A 112 19.40 28.38 -15.71
N ASP A 113 20.67 28.02 -15.97
CA ASP A 113 21.47 28.52 -17.10
C ASP A 113 21.24 27.73 -18.41
N VAL A 114 20.35 26.73 -18.42
CA VAL A 114 20.03 25.94 -19.62
C VAL A 114 19.10 26.77 -20.52
N PRO A 115 19.54 27.21 -21.71
CA PRO A 115 18.67 27.95 -22.63
C PRO A 115 17.56 27.04 -23.14
N ASN A 116 16.31 27.51 -23.05
CA ASN A 116 15.10 26.87 -23.58
C ASN A 116 15.16 26.71 -25.11
#